data_AF-A0A2V5T1T8-F1
#
_entry.id   AF-A0A2V5T1T8-F1
#
_cell.length_a   1.000
_cell.length_b   1.000
_cell.length_c   1.000
_cell.angle_alpha   90.00
_cell.angle_beta   90.00
_cell.angle_gamma   90.00
#
_symmetry.space_group_name_H-M   'P 1'
#
loop_
_entity.id
_entity.type
_entity.pdbx_description
1 polymer ?
#
loop_
_entity_poly.entity_id
_entity_poly.type
_entity_poly.pdbx_seq_one_letter_code
_entity_poly.pdbx_strand_id
1 'polypeptide(L)' 'GGGSMRIHEPELQEKMFEALGIRSEDRQSLFGHLLRALRLGAPPHGGIALGLDRLVMLVCGEDTIRDVMA' A
#
# COMPACT_ATOMS: atom_id res chain seq x y z
N GLY A 1 -9.68 6.39 7.81
CA GLY A 1 -9.04 5.86 6.58
C GLY A 1 -7.68 6.51 6.40
N GLY A 2 -6.87 6.03 5.47
CA GLY A 2 -5.52 6.55 5.27
C GLY A 2 -4.95 6.18 3.89
N GLY A 3 -3.93 6.92 3.46
CA GLY A 3 -3.38 6.83 2.12
C GLY A 3 -2.01 7.47 2.01
N SER A 4 -1.35 7.27 0.87
CA SER A 4 -0.05 7.91 0.59
C SER A 4 0.14 8.12 -0.91
N MET A 5 1.03 9.05 -1.24
CA MET A 5 1.70 9.04 -2.54
C MET A 5 2.61 7.81 -2.62
N ARG A 6 2.78 7.27 -3.82
CA ARG A 6 3.57 6.08 -4.07
C ARG A 6 4.85 6.43 -4.82
N ILE A 7 5.90 5.69 -4.50
CA ILE A 7 7.16 5.77 -5.23
C ILE A 7 6.93 5.16 -6.61
N HIS A 8 7.25 5.93 -7.64
CA HIS A 8 7.18 5.48 -9.04
C HIS A 8 8.57 5.36 -9.68
N GLU A 9 9.61 5.87 -9.00
CA GLU A 9 11.01 5.84 -9.44
C GLU A 9 11.70 4.56 -8.92
N PRO A 10 12.23 3.70 -9.80
CA PRO A 10 12.87 2.43 -9.38
C PRO A 10 14.02 2.62 -8.40
N GLU A 11 14.88 3.62 -8.62
CA GLU A 11 16.06 3.87 -7.78
C GLU A 11 15.68 4.31 -6.36
N LEU A 12 14.62 5.12 -6.23
CA LEU A 12 14.11 5.53 -4.93
C LEU A 12 13.50 4.33 -4.18
N GLN A 13 12.80 3.44 -4.91
CA GLN A 13 12.24 2.22 -4.32
C GLN A 13 13.35 1.26 -3.84
N GLU A 14 14.46 1.15 -4.56
CA GLU A 14 15.63 0.35 -4.18
C GLU A 14 16.30 0.90 -2.90
N LYS A 15 16.47 2.23 -2.79
CA LYS A 15 16.96 2.88 -1.55
C LYS A 15 16.03 2.65 -0.36
N MET A 16 14.73 2.63 -0.58
CA MET A 16 13.78 2.31 0.49
C MET A 16 13.87 0.85 0.93
N PHE A 17 14.09 -0.08 0.02
CA PHE A 17 14.35 -1.47 0.38
C PHE A 17 15.63 -1.62 1.20
N GLU A 18 16.68 -0.87 0.88
CA GLU A 18 17.91 -0.81 1.69
C GLU A 18 17.66 -0.27 3.10
N ALA A 19 16.93 0.85 3.21
CA ALA A 19 16.58 1.45 4.49
C ALA A 19 15.75 0.52 5.38
N LEU A 20 14.91 -0.34 4.77
CA LEU A 20 14.11 -1.35 5.47
C LEU A 20 14.86 -2.67 5.72
N GLY A 21 16.13 -2.78 5.29
CA GLY A 21 16.96 -3.98 5.50
C GLY A 21 16.58 -5.17 4.61
N ILE A 22 15.86 -4.95 3.51
CA ILE A 22 15.47 -6.02 2.59
C ILE A 22 16.66 -6.37 1.70
N ARG A 23 17.12 -7.63 1.79
CA ARG A 23 18.25 -8.19 1.04
C ARG A 23 17.99 -8.16 -0.46
N SER A 24 19.02 -7.90 -1.27
CA SER A 24 18.90 -7.81 -2.74
C SER A 24 18.35 -9.07 -3.40
N GLU A 25 18.73 -10.24 -2.89
CA GLU A 25 18.24 -11.56 -3.31
C GLU A 25 16.72 -11.75 -3.08
N ASP A 26 16.17 -11.17 -2.00
CA ASP A 26 14.73 -11.26 -1.68
C ASP A 26 13.89 -10.21 -2.44
N ARG A 27 14.49 -9.10 -2.87
CA ARG A 27 13.77 -8.04 -3.60
C ARG A 27 13.14 -8.56 -4.88
N GLN A 28 13.89 -9.38 -5.63
CA GLN A 28 13.41 -9.89 -6.90
C GLN A 28 12.33 -10.97 -6.73
N SER A 29 12.47 -11.84 -5.72
CA SER A 29 11.50 -12.91 -5.47
C SER A 29 10.17 -12.36 -4.91
N LEU A 30 10.23 -11.36 -4.02
CA LEU A 30 9.04 -10.79 -3.37
C LEU A 30 8.40 -9.65 -4.18
N PHE A 31 9.20 -8.80 -4.82
CA PHE A 31 8.75 -7.54 -5.42
C PHE A 31 9.13 -7.38 -6.91
N GLY A 32 9.63 -8.43 -7.57
CA GLY A 32 10.11 -8.34 -8.96
C GLY A 32 9.06 -7.85 -9.97
N HIS A 33 7.78 -8.20 -9.76
CA HIS A 33 6.68 -7.70 -10.60
C HIS A 33 6.50 -6.18 -10.48
N LEU A 34 6.58 -5.65 -9.26
CA LEU A 34 6.48 -4.22 -8.97
C LEU A 34 7.68 -3.47 -9.56
N LEU A 35 8.89 -3.94 -9.29
CA LEU A 35 10.12 -3.32 -9.81
C LEU A 35 10.13 -3.26 -11.35
N ARG A 36 9.65 -4.31 -12.01
CA ARG A 36 9.48 -4.32 -13.47
C ARG A 36 8.47 -3.26 -13.91
N ALA A 37 7.32 -3.16 -13.25
CA ALA A 37 6.30 -2.16 -13.60
C ALA A 37 6.82 -0.73 -13.45
N LEU A 38 7.59 -0.43 -12.39
CA LEU A 38 8.20 0.89 -12.20
C LEU A 38 9.16 1.24 -13.36
N ARG A 39 9.99 0.29 -13.80
CA ARG A 39 10.93 0.48 -14.92
C ARG A 39 10.24 0.66 -16.27
N LEU A 40 8.97 0.29 -16.40
CA LEU A 40 8.18 0.46 -17.62
C LEU A 40 7.45 1.82 -17.68
N GLY A 41 7.78 2.76 -16.78
CA GLY A 41 7.22 4.12 -16.80
C GLY A 41 5.93 4.24 -16.01
N ALA A 42 5.87 3.64 -14.81
CA ALA A 42 4.76 3.88 -13.89
C ALA A 42 4.65 5.40 -13.59
N PRO A 43 3.48 6.03 -13.72
CA PRO A 43 3.32 7.46 -13.48
C PRO A 43 3.35 7.77 -11.97
N PRO A 44 3.53 9.05 -11.59
CA PRO A 44 3.23 9.50 -10.23
C PRO A 44 1.79 9.14 -9.86
N HIS A 45 1.62 8.39 -8.77
CA HIS A 45 0.30 7.91 -8.34
C HIS A 45 0.20 7.92 -6.81
N GLY A 46 -1.03 7.96 -6.34
CA GLY A 46 -1.36 7.95 -4.92
C GLY A 46 -2.75 7.36 -4.73
N GLY A 47 -3.06 6.99 -3.51
CA GLY A 47 -4.38 6.44 -3.20
C GLY A 47 -4.69 6.50 -1.72
N ILE A 48 -5.97 6.31 -1.41
CA ILE A 48 -6.50 6.27 -0.06
C ILE A 48 -7.40 5.05 0.08
N ALA A 49 -7.39 4.44 1.26
CA ALA A 49 -8.32 3.39 1.64
C ALA A 49 -9.15 3.84 2.84
N LEU A 50 -10.46 3.58 2.76
CA LEU A 50 -11.39 3.76 3.86
C LEU A 50 -11.67 2.39 4.48
N GLY A 51 -11.65 2.32 5.81
CA GLY A 51 -12.21 1.17 6.52
C GLY A 51 -13.72 1.30 6.49
N LEU A 52 -14.35 0.73 5.45
CA LEU A 52 -15.77 0.92 5.18
C LEU A 52 -16.63 0.42 6.34
N ASP A 53 -16.37 -0.77 6.87
CA ASP A 53 -17.15 -1.34 7.97
C ASP A 53 -17.03 -0.47 9.24
N ARG A 54 -15.83 0.05 9.51
CA ARG A 54 -15.62 0.98 10.62
C ARG A 54 -16.35 2.30 10.40
N LEU A 55 -16.38 2.82 9.16
CA LEU A 55 -17.12 4.03 8.84
C LEU A 55 -18.63 3.81 9.08
N VAL A 56 -19.18 2.69 8.59
CA VAL A 56 -20.59 2.35 8.76
C VAL A 56 -20.93 2.15 10.24
N MET A 57 -20.11 1.40 10.99
CA MET A 57 -20.24 1.22 12.44
C MET A 57 -20.37 2.56 13.18
N LEU A 58 -19.51 3.53 12.87
CA LEU A 58 -19.56 4.86 13.49
C LEU A 58 -20.80 5.66 13.09
N VAL A 59 -21.27 5.52 11.83
CA VAL A 59 -22.49 6.18 11.35
C VAL A 59 -23.74 5.58 11.98
N CYS A 60 -23.76 4.26 12.19
CA CYS A 60 -24.84 3.54 12.87
C CYS A 60 -24.80 3.68 14.40
N GLY A 61 -23.69 4.17 14.97
CA GLY A 61 -23.53 4.31 16.42
C GLY A 61 -23.26 2.99 17.13
N GLU A 62 -22.75 1.99 16.43
CA GLU A 62 -22.47 0.65 16.97
C GLU A 62 -21.07 0.58 17.62
N ASP A 63 -20.92 -0.33 18.57
CA ASP A 63 -19.66 -0.52 19.30
C ASP A 63 -18.67 -1.46 18.58
N THR A 64 -19.17 -2.30 17.66
CA THR A 64 -18.35 -3.27 16.91
C THR A 64 -18.72 -3.33 15.43
N ILE A 65 -17.72 -3.54 14.58
CA ILE A 65 -17.91 -3.64 13.11
C ILE A 65 -18.77 -4.87 12.73
N ARG A 66 -18.89 -5.85 13.63
CA ARG A 66 -19.70 -7.05 13.39
C ARG A 66 -21.18 -6.74 13.25
N ASP A 67 -21.66 -5.70 13.92
CA ASP A 67 -23.08 -5.35 13.97
C ASP A 67 -23.57 -4.66 12.68
N VAL A 68 -22.64 -4.33 11.77
CA VAL A 68 -22.93 -3.75 10.46
C VAL A 68 -22.57 -4.66 9.29
N MET A 69 -22.28 -5.94 9.57
CA MET A 69 -21.96 -6.97 8.58
C MET A 69 -23.08 -8.03 8.54
N ALA A 70 -23.39 -8.54 7.36
CA ALA A 70 -24.44 -9.55 7.13
C ALA A 70 -23.96 -10.99 7.42
#